data_AF-R6J371-F1
#
_entry.id   AF-R6J371-F1
#
_cell.length_a   1.000
_cell.length_b   1.000
_cell.length_c   1.000
_cell.angle_alpha   90.00
_cell.angle_beta   90.00
_cell.angle_gamma   90.00
#
_symmetry.space_group_name_H-M   'P 1'
#
loop_
_entity.id
_entity.type
_entity.pdbx_description
1 polymer ?
#
loop_
_entity_poly.entity_id
_entity_poly.type
_entity_poly.pdbx_seq_one_letter_code
_entity_poly.pdbx_strand_id
1 'polypeptide(L)'
;MGKKLNTLTQEQAEKIWDGRPKLPEKKILTFAHKQVFVNEQYFFKHKECGHRYGYCTACGKDVQIDIENMRLWTDKHAACRSARHNDTVCCPACGHEVQAKDAGRGRSQLVNAAVVAVTQRTRNGGILLSFVRVYEDYRYGFKAAPEMGGLLYAAYFNLGQHFVAERSYYCDDMFISVKQKPTRKLPCTVEPAKLDHNSWKCTEGEGAKLLGFEEALEKSNLRYLPWETYHECAQQLHRSAIANYPVNLLGLLYQYSRHPVLTERLIKEGNSDLVAEQVEWNCTTGMDYKQVVPYKAMRLTKPEYRMIKAKYKICCSTLRATAALKKYGCKMSDKNILFFLAFQYTWSPQKCYKALDVLRQNLSPQKAINWVNRQAAGYGTPTNVLSDYSDYLDQCRRLGLDVNRKEVAVPQNLRDLHRQYSEELTRRANEKKAKEQAERSKKLAKDLPKLKRKYAYASSGLFIRPAEGPEDLLKEGCAQHNCVYSCYTEQYLDRKTDILFVRKQSNPDQSYVTVEFKNGAVIQCRADHNRPAPPDVQEFMQAWLAYLKSNRKTKAVS
;
A
#
# COMPACT_ATOMS: atom_id res chain seq x y z
N MET A 1 -3.19 2.57 -40.61
CA MET A 1 -3.86 3.48 -39.63
C MET A 1 -4.60 2.64 -38.60
N GLY A 2 -4.27 2.75 -37.31
CA GLY A 2 -4.97 2.00 -36.26
C GLY A 2 -6.39 2.52 -36.09
N LYS A 3 -7.41 1.64 -36.09
CA LYS A 3 -8.78 2.02 -35.75
C LYS A 3 -8.78 2.72 -34.38
N LYS A 4 -9.34 3.92 -34.28
CA LYS A 4 -9.52 4.60 -33.00
C LYS A 4 -10.36 3.71 -32.08
N LEU A 5 -9.90 3.52 -30.85
CA LEU A 5 -10.59 2.72 -29.83
C LEU A 5 -11.85 3.40 -29.31
N ASN A 6 -11.91 4.73 -29.41
CA ASN A 6 -13.09 5.53 -29.20
C ASN A 6 -13.44 6.21 -30.52
N THR A 7 -14.62 5.95 -31.08
CA THR A 7 -15.08 6.53 -32.35
C THR A 7 -15.76 7.88 -32.17
N LEU A 8 -16.03 8.29 -30.92
CA LEU A 8 -16.75 9.51 -30.60
C LEU A 8 -15.86 10.76 -30.76
N THR A 9 -16.39 11.82 -31.37
CA THR A 9 -15.80 13.17 -31.33
C THR A 9 -16.27 13.94 -30.09
N GLN A 10 -15.55 15.00 -29.72
CA GLN A 10 -15.93 15.86 -28.59
C GLN A 10 -17.33 16.47 -28.79
N GLU A 11 -17.59 17.02 -29.98
CA GLU A 11 -18.89 17.60 -30.34
C GLU A 11 -20.04 16.56 -30.29
N GLN A 12 -19.78 15.31 -30.70
CA GLN A 12 -20.77 14.23 -30.58
C GLN A 12 -21.04 13.87 -29.12
N ALA A 13 -20.03 13.90 -28.26
CA ALA A 13 -20.18 13.66 -26.82
C ALA A 13 -21.03 14.76 -26.16
N GLU A 14 -20.77 16.02 -26.50
CA GLU A 14 -21.57 17.17 -26.06
C GLU A 14 -23.03 17.04 -26.50
N LYS A 15 -23.30 16.69 -27.77
CA LYS A 15 -24.68 16.44 -28.24
C LYS A 15 -25.37 15.30 -27.49
N ILE A 16 -24.67 14.22 -27.19
CA ILE A 16 -25.23 13.11 -26.38
C ILE A 16 -25.50 13.57 -24.95
N TRP A 17 -24.58 14.34 -24.38
CA TRP A 17 -24.72 14.91 -23.04
C TRP A 17 -25.93 15.83 -22.95
N ASP A 18 -26.07 16.78 -23.86
CA ASP A 18 -27.17 17.75 -23.86
C ASP A 18 -28.52 17.09 -24.15
N GLY A 19 -28.53 16.04 -24.99
CA GLY A 19 -29.70 15.22 -25.29
C GLY A 19 -30.00 14.12 -24.28
N ARG A 20 -29.29 14.06 -23.14
CA ARG A 20 -29.45 13.01 -22.13
C ARG A 20 -30.85 13.01 -21.51
N PRO A 21 -31.37 11.84 -21.08
CA PRO A 21 -32.62 11.82 -20.33
C PRO A 21 -32.48 12.60 -19.02
N LYS A 22 -33.56 13.29 -18.60
CA LYS A 22 -33.61 13.93 -17.29
C LYS A 22 -33.48 12.88 -16.18
N LEU A 23 -32.84 13.25 -15.07
CA LEU A 23 -32.75 12.39 -13.91
C LEU A 23 -34.15 12.16 -13.31
N PRO A 24 -34.53 10.92 -13.00
CA PRO A 24 -35.86 10.60 -12.45
C PRO A 24 -35.89 10.89 -10.94
N GLU A 25 -35.88 12.17 -10.57
CA GLU A 25 -35.71 12.67 -9.19
C GLU A 25 -36.59 11.94 -8.17
N LYS A 26 -37.90 11.82 -8.41
CA LYS A 26 -38.81 11.09 -7.50
C LYS A 26 -38.39 9.64 -7.25
N LYS A 27 -37.91 8.93 -8.30
CA LYS A 27 -37.43 7.55 -8.17
C LYS A 27 -36.11 7.50 -7.40
N ILE A 28 -35.22 8.46 -7.64
CA ILE A 28 -33.94 8.59 -6.93
C ILE A 28 -34.17 8.79 -5.43
N LEU A 29 -35.03 9.75 -5.05
CA LEU A 29 -35.34 10.04 -3.66
C LEU A 29 -36.03 8.87 -2.96
N THR A 30 -36.96 8.19 -3.64
CA THR A 30 -37.62 6.99 -3.11
C THR A 30 -36.63 5.86 -2.89
N PHE A 31 -35.72 5.64 -3.84
CA PHE A 31 -34.66 4.64 -3.74
C PHE A 31 -33.67 4.98 -2.61
N ALA A 32 -33.26 6.25 -2.51
CA ALA A 32 -32.39 6.75 -1.46
C ALA A 32 -32.97 6.44 -0.07
N HIS A 33 -34.22 6.84 0.17
CA HIS A 33 -34.89 6.62 1.45
C HIS A 33 -35.07 5.13 1.79
N LYS A 34 -35.58 4.34 0.83
CA LYS A 34 -36.01 2.96 1.10
C LYS A 34 -34.91 1.92 1.05
N GLN A 35 -33.80 2.19 0.36
CA GLN A 35 -32.74 1.20 0.12
C GLN A 35 -31.35 1.70 0.47
N VAL A 36 -31.06 3.00 0.28
CA VAL A 36 -29.72 3.54 0.55
C VAL A 36 -29.55 3.89 2.02
N PHE A 37 -30.53 4.58 2.60
CA PHE A 37 -30.54 5.00 4.00
C PHE A 37 -31.33 4.05 4.90
N VAL A 38 -31.60 2.83 4.45
CA VAL A 38 -32.50 1.89 5.16
C VAL A 38 -32.00 1.56 6.57
N ASN A 39 -30.68 1.55 6.79
CA ASN A 39 -30.08 1.25 8.10
C ASN A 39 -29.75 2.52 8.90
N GLU A 40 -29.94 3.70 8.30
CA GLU A 40 -29.60 5.01 8.84
C GLU A 40 -30.87 5.78 9.27
N GLN A 41 -31.87 5.07 9.79
CA GLN A 41 -33.16 5.65 10.18
C GLN A 41 -33.28 5.85 11.70
N TYR A 42 -34.08 6.84 12.09
CA TYR A 42 -34.20 7.32 13.46
C TYR A 42 -35.64 7.28 13.99
N PHE A 43 -35.76 7.21 15.30
CA PHE A 43 -37.01 7.37 16.03
C PHE A 43 -36.91 8.57 16.97
N PHE A 44 -37.46 9.72 16.57
CA PHE A 44 -37.35 10.97 17.31
C PHE A 44 -38.46 11.10 18.35
N LYS A 45 -38.09 10.89 19.61
CA LYS A 45 -38.96 11.10 20.77
C LYS A 45 -39.11 12.58 21.05
N HIS A 46 -40.35 13.05 21.12
CA HIS A 46 -40.69 14.43 21.46
C HIS A 46 -41.92 14.48 22.38
N LYS A 47 -42.18 15.66 22.95
CA LYS A 47 -43.35 15.90 23.78
C LYS A 47 -44.17 17.03 23.16
N GLU A 48 -45.48 16.82 23.08
CA GLU A 48 -46.44 17.79 22.58
C GLU A 48 -47.70 17.70 23.45
N CYS A 49 -48.21 18.85 23.92
CA CYS A 49 -49.41 18.92 24.78
C CYS A 49 -49.42 17.97 25.99
N GLY A 50 -48.25 17.77 26.62
CA GLY A 50 -48.11 16.86 27.78
C GLY A 50 -47.98 15.37 27.42
N HIS A 51 -48.18 15.02 26.14
CA HIS A 51 -48.08 13.66 25.64
C HIS A 51 -46.71 13.36 25.03
N ARG A 52 -46.29 12.08 25.05
CA ARG A 52 -45.05 11.63 24.40
C ARG A 52 -45.35 10.97 23.06
N TYR A 53 -44.64 11.45 22.05
CA TYR A 53 -44.70 10.92 20.69
C TYR A 53 -43.30 10.50 20.23
N GLY A 54 -43.28 9.64 19.24
CA GLY A 54 -42.09 9.25 18.50
C GLY A 54 -42.34 9.35 17.00
N TYR A 55 -41.54 10.16 16.31
CA TYR A 55 -41.58 10.24 14.86
C TYR A 55 -40.58 9.23 14.28
N CYS A 56 -41.05 8.31 13.44
CA CYS A 56 -40.19 7.36 12.75
C CYS A 56 -39.81 7.90 11.37
N THR A 57 -38.51 8.11 11.13
CA THR A 57 -38.05 8.60 9.82
C THR A 57 -38.25 7.56 8.72
N ALA A 58 -38.14 6.26 9.02
CA ALA A 58 -38.29 5.18 8.04
C ALA A 58 -39.69 5.08 7.39
N CYS A 59 -40.74 5.45 8.12
CA CYS A 59 -42.12 5.38 7.61
C CYS A 59 -42.84 6.73 7.58
N GLY A 60 -42.22 7.78 8.12
CA GLY A 60 -42.78 9.13 8.17
C GLY A 60 -44.00 9.29 9.06
N LYS A 61 -44.21 8.39 10.04
CA LYS A 61 -45.39 8.42 10.93
C LYS A 61 -45.01 8.86 12.34
N ASP A 62 -45.88 9.66 12.94
CA ASP A 62 -45.88 9.90 14.38
C ASP A 62 -46.61 8.77 15.10
N VAL A 63 -46.00 8.29 16.18
CA VAL A 63 -46.51 7.22 17.03
C VAL A 63 -46.60 7.75 18.45
N GLN A 64 -47.78 7.68 19.06
CA GLN A 64 -47.94 8.01 20.46
C GLN A 64 -47.40 6.87 21.35
N ILE A 65 -46.57 7.20 22.33
CA ILE A 65 -45.80 6.21 23.13
C ILE A 65 -46.06 6.31 24.64
N ASP A 66 -47.11 7.03 25.07
CA ASP A 66 -47.44 7.26 26.48
C ASP A 66 -48.77 6.66 26.97
N ILE A 67 -49.68 6.24 26.08
CA ILE A 67 -50.99 5.67 26.46
C ILE A 67 -50.96 4.15 26.46
N GLU A 68 -51.03 3.54 27.64
CA GLU A 68 -51.15 2.07 27.83
C GLU A 68 -52.56 1.52 27.53
N ASN A 69 -53.58 2.40 27.45
CA ASN A 69 -54.99 2.03 27.24
C ASN A 69 -55.45 1.98 25.76
N MET A 70 -54.55 1.98 24.78
CA MET A 70 -54.93 1.81 23.38
C MET A 70 -55.07 0.33 23.02
N ARG A 71 -56.14 -0.04 22.29
CA ARG A 71 -56.36 -1.37 21.65
C ARG A 71 -55.21 -1.86 20.73
N LEU A 72 -54.15 -1.04 20.53
CA LEU A 72 -53.02 -1.25 19.62
C LEU A 72 -51.65 -1.19 20.34
N TRP A 73 -51.59 -1.18 21.68
CA TRP A 73 -50.33 -1.19 22.43
C TRP A 73 -49.59 -2.53 22.28
N THR A 74 -48.28 -2.46 22.05
CA THR A 74 -47.41 -3.64 21.82
C THR A 74 -46.08 -3.47 22.54
N ASP A 75 -45.30 -4.54 22.68
CA ASP A 75 -43.95 -4.51 23.27
C ASP A 75 -43.02 -3.49 22.60
N LYS A 76 -43.24 -3.21 21.30
CA LYS A 76 -42.51 -2.17 20.56
C LYS A 76 -42.81 -0.77 21.10
N HIS A 77 -44.05 -0.49 21.51
CA HIS A 77 -44.41 0.78 22.15
C HIS A 77 -43.72 0.92 23.50
N ALA A 78 -43.73 -0.14 24.31
CA ALA A 78 -43.04 -0.16 25.60
C ALA A 78 -41.52 0.05 25.45
N ALA A 79 -40.90 -0.62 24.47
CA ALA A 79 -39.48 -0.45 24.14
C ALA A 79 -39.16 0.98 23.68
N CYS A 80 -39.96 1.55 22.78
CA CYS A 80 -39.77 2.93 22.32
C CYS A 80 -39.94 3.96 23.45
N ARG A 81 -40.85 3.70 24.41
CA ARG A 81 -41.09 4.57 25.57
C ARG A 81 -39.91 4.57 26.54
N SER A 82 -39.33 3.40 26.81
CA SER A 82 -38.25 3.21 27.78
C SER A 82 -36.85 3.45 27.19
N ALA A 83 -36.72 3.41 25.86
CA ALA A 83 -35.45 3.59 25.16
C ALA A 83 -34.74 4.90 25.54
N ARG A 84 -33.44 4.78 25.80
CA ARG A 84 -32.52 5.90 26.00
C ARG A 84 -32.07 6.44 24.64
N HIS A 85 -31.38 7.57 24.69
CA HIS A 85 -30.78 8.16 23.50
C HIS A 85 -29.74 7.19 22.90
N ASN A 86 -29.79 6.98 21.58
CA ASN A 86 -28.99 6.04 20.79
C ASN A 86 -29.33 4.55 20.93
N ASP A 87 -30.32 4.17 21.75
CA ASP A 87 -30.79 2.79 21.80
C ASP A 87 -31.42 2.38 20.46
N THR A 88 -31.27 1.12 20.09
CA THR A 88 -31.93 0.53 18.92
C THR A 88 -33.32 0.03 19.30
N VAL A 89 -34.35 0.44 18.56
CA VAL A 89 -35.75 0.07 18.79
C VAL A 89 -36.46 -0.26 17.49
N CYS A 90 -37.53 -1.05 17.56
CA CYS A 90 -38.40 -1.29 16.42
C CYS A 90 -39.57 -0.29 16.42
N CYS A 91 -39.77 0.42 15.31
CA CYS A 91 -40.89 1.32 15.15
C CYS A 91 -42.22 0.57 15.33
N PRO A 92 -43.15 1.05 16.17
CA PRO A 92 -44.42 0.34 16.38
C PRO A 92 -45.34 0.36 15.15
N ALA A 93 -45.21 1.37 14.28
CA ALA A 93 -46.06 1.54 13.10
C ALA A 93 -45.62 0.75 11.87
N CYS A 94 -44.31 0.58 11.63
CA CYS A 94 -43.79 -0.15 10.46
C CYS A 94 -42.93 -1.37 10.82
N GLY A 95 -42.54 -1.52 12.08
CA GLY A 95 -41.67 -2.62 12.54
C GLY A 95 -40.20 -2.46 12.21
N HIS A 96 -39.79 -1.40 11.50
CA HIS A 96 -38.40 -1.16 11.11
C HIS A 96 -37.51 -0.89 12.32
N GLU A 97 -36.29 -1.45 12.31
CA GLU A 97 -35.28 -1.20 13.33
C GLU A 97 -34.65 0.18 13.12
N VAL A 98 -34.66 1.02 14.15
CA VAL A 98 -34.28 2.43 14.08
C VAL A 98 -33.57 2.88 15.36
N GLN A 99 -32.71 3.89 15.24
CA GLN A 99 -32.02 4.44 16.41
C GLN A 99 -32.87 5.52 17.11
N ALA A 100 -33.13 5.36 18.40
CA ALA A 100 -33.86 6.31 19.21
C ALA A 100 -33.06 7.61 19.40
N LYS A 101 -33.71 8.76 19.15
CA LYS A 101 -33.15 10.10 19.35
C LYS A 101 -34.12 10.93 20.18
N ASP A 102 -33.59 11.83 21.01
CA ASP A 102 -34.42 12.81 21.73
C ASP A 102 -34.46 14.07 20.87
N ALA A 103 -35.64 14.51 20.44
CA ALA A 103 -35.78 15.65 19.51
C ALA A 103 -35.25 16.97 20.08
N GLY A 104 -35.24 17.10 21.41
CA GLY A 104 -34.72 18.27 22.15
C GLY A 104 -33.20 18.31 22.31
N ARG A 105 -32.46 17.28 21.87
CA ARG A 105 -30.98 17.30 21.86
C ARG A 105 -30.46 17.92 20.56
N GLY A 106 -29.21 18.42 20.60
CA GLY A 106 -28.54 18.96 19.42
C GLY A 106 -28.39 17.92 18.31
N ARG A 107 -28.64 18.34 17.07
CA ARG A 107 -28.65 17.49 15.87
C ARG A 107 -27.62 17.90 14.81
N SER A 108 -26.61 18.69 15.18
CA SER A 108 -25.65 19.30 14.25
C SER A 108 -24.88 18.33 13.35
N GLN A 109 -24.84 17.05 13.72
CA GLN A 109 -24.14 15.98 13.02
C GLN A 109 -25.08 14.93 12.39
N LEU A 110 -26.40 15.12 12.46
CA LEU A 110 -27.38 14.15 11.95
C LEU A 110 -27.74 14.48 10.51
N VAL A 111 -26.83 14.14 9.61
CA VAL A 111 -27.04 14.17 8.16
C VAL A 111 -26.70 12.79 7.61
N ASN A 112 -27.69 12.15 6.99
CA ASN A 112 -27.42 10.98 6.17
C ASN A 112 -27.02 11.49 4.79
N ALA A 113 -25.88 11.06 4.26
CA ALA A 113 -25.43 11.43 2.92
C ALA A 113 -24.90 10.20 2.19
N ALA A 114 -25.21 10.08 0.90
CA ALA A 114 -24.75 9.00 0.05
C ALA A 114 -24.64 9.44 -1.42
N VAL A 115 -24.07 8.58 -2.25
CA VAL A 115 -24.05 8.73 -3.71
C VAL A 115 -24.85 7.60 -4.35
N VAL A 116 -25.77 7.96 -5.23
CA VAL A 116 -26.53 7.00 -6.05
C VAL A 116 -26.01 7.03 -7.48
N ALA A 117 -25.68 5.86 -8.02
CA ALA A 117 -25.35 5.68 -9.43
C ALA A 117 -26.63 5.38 -10.21
N VAL A 118 -27.14 6.37 -10.94
CA VAL A 118 -28.35 6.26 -11.75
C VAL A 118 -27.97 5.85 -13.16
N THR A 119 -28.43 4.68 -13.59
CA THR A 119 -28.19 4.17 -14.93
C THR A 119 -29.39 4.45 -15.83
N GLN A 120 -29.15 5.09 -16.98
CA GLN A 120 -30.19 5.38 -17.95
C GLN A 120 -29.73 4.98 -19.36
N ARG A 121 -30.65 4.37 -20.11
CA ARG A 121 -30.46 4.17 -21.56
C ARG A 121 -30.61 5.51 -22.28
N THR A 122 -29.68 5.81 -23.15
CA THR A 122 -29.72 6.96 -24.06
C THR A 122 -30.48 6.62 -25.36
N ARG A 123 -30.90 7.64 -26.12
CA ARG A 123 -31.69 7.45 -27.36
C ARG A 123 -30.97 6.58 -28.39
N ASN A 124 -29.65 6.69 -28.50
CA ASN A 124 -28.83 5.92 -29.43
C ASN A 124 -28.48 4.50 -28.93
N GLY A 125 -29.11 4.04 -27.84
CA GLY A 125 -28.92 2.70 -27.28
C GLY A 125 -27.67 2.55 -26.41
N GLY A 126 -26.90 3.62 -26.15
CA GLY A 126 -25.83 3.60 -25.14
C GLY A 126 -26.38 3.70 -23.72
N ILE A 127 -25.50 3.49 -22.74
CA ILE A 127 -25.78 3.62 -21.31
C ILE A 127 -25.09 4.88 -20.77
N LEU A 128 -25.80 5.65 -19.95
CA LEU A 128 -25.27 6.76 -19.17
C LEU A 128 -25.39 6.43 -17.68
N LEU A 129 -24.27 6.35 -16.96
CA LEU A 129 -24.23 6.27 -15.50
C LEU A 129 -24.00 7.69 -14.95
N SER A 130 -24.93 8.17 -14.12
CA SER A 130 -24.85 9.47 -13.45
C SER A 130 -24.74 9.28 -11.94
N PHE A 131 -23.75 9.90 -11.30
CA PHE A 131 -23.49 9.78 -9.86
C PHE A 131 -23.98 11.02 -9.15
N VAL A 132 -25.05 10.88 -8.39
CA VAL A 132 -25.79 11.99 -7.79
C VAL A 132 -25.69 11.90 -6.27
N ARG A 133 -25.42 13.03 -5.61
CA ARG A 133 -25.45 13.10 -4.15
C ARG A 133 -26.90 13.11 -3.67
N VAL A 134 -27.20 12.34 -2.64
CA VAL A 134 -28.49 12.35 -1.94
C VAL A 134 -28.24 12.51 -0.45
N TYR A 135 -29.15 13.18 0.25
CA TYR A 135 -29.03 13.34 1.69
C TYR A 135 -30.40 13.48 2.39
N GLU A 136 -30.43 13.15 3.67
CA GLU A 136 -31.52 13.47 4.60
C GLU A 136 -30.91 14.32 5.73
N ASP A 137 -31.29 15.59 5.79
CA ASP A 137 -30.70 16.57 6.71
C ASP A 137 -31.60 16.82 7.92
N TYR A 138 -31.28 16.18 9.04
CA TYR A 138 -32.04 16.29 10.28
C TYR A 138 -31.57 17.42 11.20
N ARG A 139 -30.60 18.25 10.77
CA ARG A 139 -30.03 19.31 11.60
C ARG A 139 -31.05 20.37 11.96
N TYR A 140 -31.90 20.75 11.01
CA TYR A 140 -32.89 21.82 11.17
C TYR A 140 -34.29 21.30 11.51
N GLY A 141 -34.65 20.08 11.08
CA GLY A 141 -35.95 19.47 11.34
C GLY A 141 -35.86 17.95 11.40
N PHE A 142 -36.49 17.31 12.38
CA PHE A 142 -36.42 15.84 12.53
C PHE A 142 -37.40 15.08 11.62
N LYS A 143 -38.28 15.81 10.92
CA LYS A 143 -39.17 15.32 9.85
C LYS A 143 -38.62 15.67 8.46
N ALA A 144 -37.31 15.59 8.28
CA ALA A 144 -36.66 15.93 7.02
C ALA A 144 -37.09 14.98 5.90
N ALA A 145 -37.24 15.53 4.69
CA ALA A 145 -37.44 14.75 3.48
C ALA A 145 -36.08 14.46 2.81
N PRO A 146 -35.96 13.35 2.06
CA PRO A 146 -34.79 13.12 1.22
C PRO A 146 -34.65 14.21 0.16
N GLU A 147 -33.43 14.71 -0.03
CA GLU A 147 -33.09 15.73 -1.00
C GLU A 147 -32.03 15.22 -1.99
N MET A 148 -32.12 15.71 -3.22
CA MET A 148 -31.15 15.44 -4.28
C MET A 148 -30.18 16.62 -4.35
N GLY A 149 -28.90 16.34 -4.12
CA GLY A 149 -27.83 17.30 -4.31
C GLY A 149 -27.32 17.34 -5.75
N GLY A 150 -26.08 17.80 -5.90
CA GLY A 150 -25.44 17.93 -7.20
C GLY A 150 -25.11 16.59 -7.87
N LEU A 151 -25.12 16.61 -9.21
CA LEU A 151 -24.46 15.61 -10.04
C LEU A 151 -22.94 15.76 -9.90
N LEU A 152 -22.26 14.69 -9.50
CA LEU A 152 -20.82 14.70 -9.20
C LEU A 152 -19.97 14.24 -10.37
N TYR A 153 -20.47 13.24 -11.10
CA TYR A 153 -19.73 12.53 -12.14
C TYR A 153 -20.73 11.82 -13.05
N ALA A 154 -20.39 11.65 -14.32
CA ALA A 154 -21.11 10.73 -15.19
C ALA A 154 -20.17 10.05 -16.19
N ALA A 155 -20.57 8.87 -16.67
CA ALA A 155 -19.86 8.18 -17.73
C ALA A 155 -20.84 7.55 -18.71
N TYR A 156 -20.56 7.76 -19.98
CA TYR A 156 -21.32 7.21 -21.09
C TYR A 156 -20.55 6.07 -21.76
N PHE A 157 -21.28 5.02 -22.13
CA PHE A 157 -20.73 3.85 -22.82
C PHE A 157 -21.68 3.37 -23.92
N ASN A 158 -21.12 3.08 -25.08
CA ASN A 158 -21.75 2.36 -26.18
C ASN A 158 -20.67 1.58 -26.95
N LEU A 159 -21.05 0.76 -27.93
CA LEU A 159 -20.08 -0.04 -28.68
C LEU A 159 -19.10 0.87 -29.44
N GLY A 160 -17.83 0.81 -29.08
CA GLY A 160 -16.76 1.64 -29.62
C GLY A 160 -16.78 3.10 -29.17
N GLN A 161 -17.67 3.50 -28.25
CA GLN A 161 -17.89 4.89 -27.87
C GLN A 161 -17.92 5.03 -26.35
N HIS A 162 -17.23 6.05 -25.83
CA HIS A 162 -17.33 6.43 -24.43
C HIS A 162 -16.97 7.89 -24.22
N PHE A 163 -17.47 8.47 -23.13
CA PHE A 163 -16.95 9.71 -22.57
C PHE A 163 -17.19 9.74 -21.07
N VAL A 164 -16.47 10.62 -20.40
CA VAL A 164 -16.74 10.97 -19.01
C VAL A 164 -17.21 12.42 -18.94
N ALA A 165 -18.06 12.73 -17.98
CA ALA A 165 -18.38 14.09 -17.59
C ALA A 165 -17.99 14.24 -16.12
N GLU A 166 -17.09 15.17 -15.84
CA GLU A 166 -16.62 15.46 -14.48
C GLU A 166 -16.89 16.91 -14.14
N ARG A 167 -17.17 17.20 -12.88
CA ARG A 167 -17.35 18.58 -12.44
C ARG A 167 -16.04 19.35 -12.54
N SER A 168 -16.07 20.53 -13.14
CA SER A 168 -14.88 21.40 -13.22
C SER A 168 -14.49 21.90 -11.83
N TYR A 169 -13.19 22.07 -11.59
CA TYR A 169 -12.68 22.73 -10.38
C TYR A 169 -12.91 24.25 -10.40
N TYR A 170 -13.12 24.83 -11.58
CA TYR A 170 -13.15 26.28 -11.80
C TYR A 170 -14.55 26.83 -12.07
N CYS A 171 -15.52 25.97 -12.36
CA CYS A 171 -16.91 26.36 -12.59
C CYS A 171 -17.86 25.23 -12.16
N ASP A 172 -19.13 25.58 -11.90
CA ASP A 172 -20.14 24.60 -11.47
C ASP A 172 -20.60 23.64 -12.58
N ASP A 173 -20.07 23.81 -13.80
CA ASP A 173 -20.40 23.04 -14.99
C ASP A 173 -19.66 21.69 -15.08
N MET A 174 -20.25 20.80 -15.88
CA MET A 174 -19.68 19.48 -16.18
C MET A 174 -18.79 19.56 -17.42
N PHE A 175 -17.51 19.22 -17.26
CA PHE A 175 -16.56 19.08 -18.34
C PHE A 175 -16.64 17.68 -18.95
N ILE A 176 -16.90 17.61 -20.26
CA ILE A 176 -17.04 16.35 -20.99
C ILE A 176 -15.71 16.01 -21.66
N SER A 177 -15.26 14.76 -21.55
CA SER A 177 -14.01 14.30 -22.15
C SER A 177 -14.15 12.93 -22.81
N VAL A 178 -13.85 12.87 -24.10
CA VAL A 178 -13.74 11.61 -24.88
C VAL A 178 -12.38 10.93 -24.75
N LYS A 179 -11.38 11.61 -24.18
CA LYS A 179 -10.01 11.12 -24.04
C LYS A 179 -9.73 10.49 -22.67
N GLN A 180 -10.48 10.92 -21.66
CA GLN A 180 -10.27 10.50 -20.28
C GLN A 180 -10.89 9.12 -20.03
N LYS A 181 -10.19 8.31 -19.24
CA LYS A 181 -10.69 7.03 -18.75
C LYS A 181 -11.63 7.29 -17.58
N PRO A 182 -12.67 6.47 -17.38
CA PRO A 182 -13.50 6.62 -16.21
C PRO A 182 -12.72 6.40 -14.93
N THR A 183 -13.09 7.15 -13.89
CA THR A 183 -12.50 7.01 -12.57
C THR A 183 -12.71 5.60 -12.03
N ARG A 184 -11.67 5.08 -11.36
CA ARG A 184 -11.74 3.80 -10.63
C ARG A 184 -12.09 3.98 -9.16
N LYS A 185 -12.09 5.23 -8.67
CA LYS A 185 -12.32 5.58 -7.27
C LYS A 185 -13.81 5.58 -6.88
N LEU A 186 -14.71 5.46 -7.84
CA LEU A 186 -16.16 5.40 -7.62
C LEU A 186 -16.68 4.00 -7.93
N PRO A 187 -16.39 2.98 -7.08
CA PRO A 187 -17.00 1.68 -7.26
C PRO A 187 -18.53 1.81 -7.11
N CYS A 188 -19.27 1.09 -7.94
CA CYS A 188 -20.73 0.94 -7.78
C CYS A 188 -20.98 -0.19 -6.78
N THR A 189 -20.54 -0.02 -5.54
CA THR A 189 -20.83 -0.88 -4.37
C THR A 189 -19.84 -0.66 -3.25
N VAL A 190 -20.29 -0.13 -2.11
CA VAL A 190 -19.89 -0.61 -0.78
C VAL A 190 -21.09 -0.50 0.18
N GLU A 191 -21.09 -1.25 1.28
CA GLU A 191 -22.00 -1.02 2.41
C GLU A 191 -21.84 0.41 2.95
N PRO A 192 -22.89 1.02 3.51
CA PRO A 192 -22.81 2.39 4.01
C PRO A 192 -21.81 2.47 5.17
N ALA A 193 -20.60 2.99 4.90
CA ALA A 193 -19.81 3.63 5.93
C ALA A 193 -20.26 5.09 6.02
N LYS A 194 -20.30 5.62 7.25
CA LYS A 194 -20.62 7.03 7.50
C LYS A 194 -19.63 7.92 6.74
N LEU A 195 -20.10 8.59 5.70
CA LEU A 195 -19.39 9.70 5.10
C LEU A 195 -19.27 10.83 6.12
N ASP A 196 -18.05 11.34 6.32
CA ASP A 196 -17.86 12.66 6.93
C ASP A 196 -18.56 13.69 6.02
N HIS A 197 -19.59 14.34 6.56
CA HIS A 197 -20.45 15.31 5.88
C HIS A 197 -19.67 16.48 5.24
N ASN A 198 -18.42 16.71 5.66
CA ASN A 198 -17.53 17.76 5.14
C ASN A 198 -16.51 17.27 4.08
N SER A 199 -16.49 15.98 3.75
CA SER A 199 -15.52 15.39 2.83
C SER A 199 -16.19 14.91 1.53
N TRP A 200 -15.78 15.46 0.38
CA TRP A 200 -16.16 14.98 -0.96
C TRP A 200 -15.53 13.62 -1.33
N LYS A 201 -14.67 13.07 -0.46
CA LYS A 201 -13.99 11.80 -0.72
C LYS A 201 -14.94 10.66 -0.38
N CYS A 202 -15.61 10.13 -1.39
CA CYS A 202 -16.00 8.72 -1.40
C CYS A 202 -14.71 7.93 -1.18
N THR A 203 -14.52 7.41 0.03
CA THR A 203 -13.32 6.66 0.38
C THR A 203 -13.36 5.29 -0.30
N GLU A 204 -12.20 4.64 -0.42
CA GLU A 204 -12.10 3.24 -0.83
C GLU A 204 -12.84 2.38 0.21
N GLY A 205 -14.16 2.27 0.07
CA GLY A 205 -15.02 1.72 1.13
C GLY A 205 -16.48 2.22 1.19
N GLU A 206 -16.93 3.15 0.33
CA GLU A 206 -18.30 3.72 0.44
C GLU A 206 -19.16 3.64 -0.84
N GLY A 207 -18.70 2.94 -1.87
CA GLY A 207 -19.21 2.88 -3.24
C GLY A 207 -20.74 3.03 -3.46
N ALA A 208 -21.10 3.66 -4.57
CA ALA A 208 -22.47 4.07 -4.87
C ALA A 208 -23.45 2.90 -5.02
N LYS A 209 -24.69 3.08 -4.53
CA LYS A 209 -25.81 2.16 -4.78
C LYS A 209 -26.36 2.40 -6.18
N LEU A 210 -26.62 1.32 -6.93
CA LEU A 210 -26.95 1.39 -8.35
C LEU A 210 -28.46 1.34 -8.57
N LEU A 211 -29.00 2.30 -9.32
CA LEU A 211 -30.42 2.41 -9.66
C LEU A 211 -30.61 2.19 -11.17
N GLY A 212 -31.43 1.20 -11.53
CA GLY A 212 -31.90 0.99 -12.91
C GLY A 212 -30.90 0.36 -13.87
N PHE A 213 -29.83 -0.26 -13.38
CA PHE A 213 -28.78 -0.82 -14.25
C PHE A 213 -29.24 -1.98 -15.12
N GLU A 214 -29.87 -3.01 -14.54
CA GLU A 214 -30.33 -4.17 -15.30
C GLU A 214 -31.30 -3.77 -16.41
N GLU A 215 -32.32 -2.97 -16.07
CA GLU A 215 -33.30 -2.45 -17.05
C GLU A 215 -32.63 -1.64 -18.17
N ALA A 216 -31.69 -0.77 -17.83
CA ALA A 216 -30.97 0.03 -18.81
C ALA A 216 -30.06 -0.83 -19.68
N LEU A 217 -29.39 -1.83 -19.11
CA LEU A 217 -28.49 -2.75 -19.80
C LEU A 217 -29.27 -3.60 -20.80
N GLU A 218 -30.35 -4.24 -20.38
CA GLU A 218 -31.21 -5.10 -21.20
C GLU A 218 -31.71 -4.37 -22.46
N LYS A 219 -32.09 -3.10 -22.30
CA LYS A 219 -32.62 -2.26 -23.39
C LYS A 219 -31.53 -1.56 -24.22
N SER A 220 -30.24 -1.75 -23.89
CA SER A 220 -29.12 -1.09 -24.55
C SER A 220 -28.47 -1.94 -25.66
N ASN A 221 -27.53 -1.34 -26.38
CA ASN A 221 -26.61 -2.03 -27.29
C ASN A 221 -25.57 -2.88 -26.53
N LEU A 222 -25.46 -2.71 -25.21
CA LEU A 222 -24.52 -3.43 -24.35
C LEU A 222 -25.16 -4.65 -23.67
N ARG A 223 -26.41 -4.99 -24.01
CA ARG A 223 -27.23 -6.06 -23.40
C ARG A 223 -26.59 -7.46 -23.35
N TYR A 224 -25.57 -7.71 -24.17
CA TYR A 224 -24.86 -9.00 -24.20
C TYR A 224 -23.65 -9.05 -23.27
N LEU A 225 -23.39 -8.00 -22.49
CA LEU A 225 -22.36 -7.97 -21.46
C LEU A 225 -22.69 -9.03 -20.38
N PRO A 226 -21.88 -10.08 -20.21
CA PRO A 226 -22.08 -11.08 -19.17
C PRO A 226 -21.52 -10.56 -17.84
N TRP A 227 -22.21 -9.60 -17.23
CA TRP A 227 -21.70 -8.87 -16.06
C TRP A 227 -21.77 -9.69 -14.77
N GLU A 228 -22.71 -10.62 -14.65
CA GLU A 228 -22.87 -11.48 -13.46
C GLU A 228 -21.66 -12.39 -13.28
N THR A 229 -21.25 -13.09 -14.34
CA THR A 229 -20.06 -13.96 -14.31
C THR A 229 -18.78 -13.17 -14.02
N TYR A 230 -18.69 -11.94 -14.53
CA TYR A 230 -17.59 -11.05 -14.18
C TYR A 230 -17.63 -10.65 -12.69
N HIS A 231 -18.81 -10.32 -12.17
CA HIS A 231 -19.01 -9.90 -10.79
C HIS A 231 -18.56 -10.97 -9.80
N GLU A 232 -18.97 -12.22 -10.02
CA GLU A 232 -18.58 -13.38 -9.20
C GLU A 232 -17.06 -13.55 -9.14
N CYS A 233 -16.36 -13.46 -10.29
CA CYS A 233 -14.91 -13.54 -10.33
C CYS A 233 -14.23 -12.36 -9.64
N ALA A 234 -14.74 -11.14 -9.84
CA ALA A 234 -14.17 -9.95 -9.23
C ALA A 234 -14.32 -9.95 -7.70
N GLN A 235 -15.45 -10.43 -7.16
CA GLN A 235 -15.63 -10.64 -5.71
C GLN A 235 -14.58 -11.58 -5.11
N GLN A 236 -14.32 -12.70 -5.79
CA GLN A 236 -13.31 -13.68 -5.37
C GLN A 236 -11.90 -13.08 -5.34
N LEU A 237 -11.54 -12.27 -6.35
CA LEU A 237 -10.24 -11.59 -6.40
C LEU A 237 -10.04 -10.63 -5.22
N HIS A 238 -11.09 -9.89 -4.85
CA HIS A 238 -11.03 -8.92 -3.74
C HIS A 238 -11.28 -9.56 -2.36
N ARG A 239 -11.53 -10.88 -2.28
CA ARG A 239 -11.99 -11.57 -1.05
C ARG A 239 -13.14 -10.81 -0.38
N SER A 240 -14.04 -10.25 -1.19
CA SER A 240 -15.06 -9.30 -0.76
C SER A 240 -16.45 -9.87 -1.01
N ALA A 241 -17.35 -9.74 -0.03
CA ALA A 241 -18.72 -10.26 -0.06
C ALA A 241 -19.75 -9.23 -0.58
N ILE A 242 -19.36 -8.36 -1.51
CA ILE A 242 -20.24 -7.31 -2.06
C ILE A 242 -21.46 -7.94 -2.73
N ALA A 243 -22.65 -7.86 -2.14
CA ALA A 243 -23.75 -8.74 -2.54
C ALA A 243 -24.60 -8.35 -3.77
N ASN A 244 -24.43 -7.19 -4.42
CA ASN A 244 -25.52 -6.67 -5.28
C ASN A 244 -25.17 -6.08 -6.65
N TYR A 245 -23.92 -5.69 -6.97
CA TYR A 245 -23.60 -5.05 -8.26
C TYR A 245 -22.15 -5.31 -8.71
N PRO A 246 -21.86 -5.25 -10.02
CA PRO A 246 -20.54 -5.60 -10.54
C PRO A 246 -19.46 -4.70 -9.93
N VAL A 247 -18.44 -5.36 -9.36
CA VAL A 247 -17.26 -4.69 -8.82
C VAL A 247 -16.62 -3.88 -9.95
N ASN A 248 -16.37 -2.58 -9.72
CA ASN A 248 -15.80 -1.69 -10.73
C ASN A 248 -16.58 -1.68 -12.08
N LEU A 249 -17.90 -1.53 -12.01
CA LEU A 249 -18.79 -1.44 -13.17
C LEU A 249 -18.30 -0.45 -14.25
N LEU A 250 -17.78 0.72 -13.85
CA LEU A 250 -17.22 1.70 -14.79
C LEU A 250 -16.06 1.14 -15.60
N GLY A 251 -15.15 0.41 -14.95
CA GLY A 251 -14.03 -0.26 -15.61
C GLY A 251 -14.50 -1.38 -16.55
N LEU A 252 -15.51 -2.16 -16.14
CA LEU A 252 -16.11 -3.21 -16.97
C LEU A 252 -16.76 -2.63 -18.24
N LEU A 253 -17.62 -1.62 -18.09
CA LEU A 253 -18.28 -0.95 -19.20
C LEU A 253 -17.27 -0.27 -20.13
N TYR A 254 -16.20 0.31 -19.58
CA TYR A 254 -15.12 0.87 -20.36
C TYR A 254 -14.38 -0.19 -21.20
N GLN A 255 -14.02 -1.33 -20.59
CA GLN A 255 -13.38 -2.44 -21.30
C GLN A 255 -14.31 -3.01 -22.38
N TYR A 256 -15.58 -3.25 -22.05
CA TYR A 256 -16.57 -3.78 -22.96
C TYR A 256 -16.89 -2.82 -24.11
N SER A 257 -16.97 -1.51 -23.86
CA SER A 257 -17.17 -0.51 -24.92
C SER A 257 -16.06 -0.57 -25.98
N ARG A 258 -14.82 -0.85 -25.58
CA ARG A 258 -13.66 -0.86 -26.47
C ARG A 258 -13.43 -2.21 -27.15
N HIS A 259 -13.77 -3.31 -26.47
CA HIS A 259 -13.48 -4.67 -26.90
C HIS A 259 -14.68 -5.63 -26.73
N PRO A 260 -15.89 -5.29 -27.20
CA PRO A 260 -17.13 -5.97 -26.80
C PRO A 260 -17.11 -7.47 -27.11
N VAL A 261 -16.79 -7.83 -28.35
CA VAL A 261 -16.76 -9.23 -28.80
C VAL A 261 -15.70 -10.05 -28.07
N LEU A 262 -14.52 -9.47 -27.84
CA LEU A 262 -13.43 -10.16 -27.14
C LEU A 262 -13.77 -10.36 -25.67
N THR A 263 -14.22 -9.30 -24.98
CA THR A 263 -14.60 -9.35 -23.57
C THR A 263 -15.74 -10.33 -23.33
N GLU A 264 -16.79 -10.31 -24.17
CA GLU A 264 -17.88 -11.26 -24.10
C GLU A 264 -17.39 -12.70 -24.23
N ARG A 265 -16.57 -13.00 -25.24
CA ARG A 265 -16.03 -14.34 -25.47
C ARG A 265 -15.09 -14.79 -24.35
N LEU A 266 -14.26 -13.90 -23.82
CA LEU A 266 -13.38 -14.23 -22.69
C LEU A 266 -14.19 -14.69 -21.49
N ILE A 267 -15.24 -13.94 -21.12
CA ILE A 267 -16.10 -14.29 -19.99
C ILE A 267 -16.88 -15.58 -20.27
N LYS A 268 -17.56 -15.68 -21.42
CA LYS A 268 -18.35 -16.87 -21.78
C LYS A 268 -17.50 -18.14 -21.95
N GLU A 269 -16.24 -18.01 -22.32
CA GLU A 269 -15.30 -19.14 -22.35
C GLU A 269 -14.67 -19.44 -20.99
N GLY A 270 -15.08 -18.80 -19.89
CA GLY A 270 -14.55 -19.08 -18.54
C GLY A 270 -13.14 -18.51 -18.29
N ASN A 271 -12.76 -17.44 -18.98
CA ASN A 271 -11.53 -16.67 -18.72
C ASN A 271 -11.84 -15.36 -17.96
N SER A 272 -12.89 -15.36 -17.15
CA SER A 272 -13.39 -14.18 -16.45
C SER A 272 -12.36 -13.57 -15.49
N ASP A 273 -11.48 -14.38 -14.90
CA ASP A 273 -10.43 -13.88 -14.00
C ASP A 273 -9.44 -12.98 -14.72
N LEU A 274 -9.05 -13.34 -15.95
CA LEU A 274 -8.21 -12.47 -16.78
C LEU A 274 -8.90 -11.13 -17.05
N VAL A 275 -10.23 -11.15 -17.29
CA VAL A 275 -11.00 -9.91 -17.52
C VAL A 275 -11.07 -9.08 -16.24
N ALA A 276 -11.32 -9.71 -15.09
CA ALA A 276 -11.35 -9.05 -13.80
C ALA A 276 -9.99 -8.42 -13.45
N GLU A 277 -8.88 -9.16 -13.56
CA GLU A 277 -7.55 -8.57 -13.32
C GLU A 277 -7.23 -7.41 -14.29
N GLN A 278 -7.67 -7.50 -15.56
CA GLN A 278 -7.53 -6.40 -16.53
C GLN A 278 -8.29 -5.14 -16.10
N VAL A 279 -9.56 -5.31 -15.72
CA VAL A 279 -10.44 -4.20 -15.32
C VAL A 279 -9.94 -3.58 -14.01
N GLU A 280 -9.71 -4.41 -13.00
CA GLU A 280 -9.35 -3.99 -11.65
C GLU A 280 -7.93 -3.41 -11.58
N TRP A 281 -6.94 -4.09 -12.18
CA TRP A 281 -5.53 -3.74 -12.00
C TRP A 281 -4.90 -3.11 -13.25
N ASN A 282 -5.67 -2.84 -14.30
CA ASN A 282 -5.15 -2.33 -15.58
C ASN A 282 -4.05 -3.24 -16.17
N CYS A 283 -4.05 -4.54 -15.85
CA CYS A 283 -3.01 -5.44 -16.35
C CYS A 283 -3.30 -5.81 -17.82
N THR A 284 -2.74 -5.04 -18.76
CA THR A 284 -2.93 -5.29 -20.19
C THR A 284 -1.82 -6.15 -20.81
N THR A 285 -0.92 -6.72 -19.99
CA THR A 285 0.29 -7.38 -20.47
C THR A 285 -0.03 -8.68 -21.23
N GLY A 286 0.43 -8.79 -22.47
CA GLY A 286 0.37 -10.02 -23.27
C GLY A 286 -0.84 -10.15 -24.21
N MET A 287 -1.84 -9.28 -24.09
CA MET A 287 -3.04 -9.33 -24.92
C MET A 287 -2.89 -8.57 -26.25
N ASP A 288 -3.36 -9.15 -27.35
CA ASP A 288 -3.60 -8.51 -28.64
C ASP A 288 -5.09 -8.20 -28.80
N TYR A 289 -5.47 -7.00 -28.40
CA TYR A 289 -6.85 -6.50 -28.46
C TYR A 289 -7.39 -6.26 -29.88
N LYS A 290 -6.57 -6.45 -30.93
CA LYS A 290 -7.06 -6.46 -32.32
C LYS A 290 -7.77 -7.78 -32.65
N GLN A 291 -7.51 -8.84 -31.88
CA GLN A 291 -8.13 -10.14 -32.07
C GLN A 291 -9.48 -10.21 -31.32
N VAL A 292 -10.45 -10.90 -31.93
CA VAL A 292 -11.75 -11.20 -31.30
C VAL A 292 -11.87 -12.66 -30.86
N VAL A 293 -10.80 -13.43 -31.01
CA VAL A 293 -10.74 -14.85 -30.64
C VAL A 293 -9.84 -14.97 -29.42
N PRO A 294 -10.32 -15.45 -28.25
CA PRO A 294 -9.59 -15.42 -26.98
C PRO A 294 -8.15 -15.94 -27.06
N TYR A 295 -7.93 -17.16 -27.57
CA TYR A 295 -6.57 -17.71 -27.64
C TYR A 295 -5.63 -16.91 -28.56
N LYS A 296 -6.14 -16.33 -29.66
CA LYS A 296 -5.34 -15.46 -30.53
C LYS A 296 -5.02 -14.15 -29.82
N ALA A 297 -5.97 -13.57 -29.09
CA ALA A 297 -5.76 -12.39 -28.28
C ALA A 297 -4.70 -12.64 -27.20
N MET A 298 -4.69 -13.83 -26.58
CA MET A 298 -3.64 -14.26 -25.65
C MET A 298 -2.32 -14.64 -26.34
N ARG A 299 -2.23 -14.51 -27.67
CA ARG A 299 -1.07 -14.90 -28.50
C ARG A 299 -0.70 -16.37 -28.37
N LEU A 300 -1.67 -17.23 -28.12
CA LEU A 300 -1.51 -18.68 -28.00
C LEU A 300 -2.01 -19.38 -29.28
N THR A 301 -1.52 -20.59 -29.53
CA THR A 301 -2.18 -21.51 -30.45
C THR A 301 -3.36 -22.18 -29.76
N LYS A 302 -4.32 -22.73 -30.52
CA LYS A 302 -5.48 -23.43 -29.95
C LYS A 302 -5.08 -24.63 -29.07
N PRO A 303 -4.08 -25.47 -29.45
CA PRO A 303 -3.57 -26.53 -28.58
C PRO A 303 -2.95 -26.01 -27.27
N GLU A 304 -2.13 -24.94 -27.34
CA GLU A 304 -1.54 -24.32 -26.15
C GLU A 304 -2.62 -23.81 -25.19
N TYR A 305 -3.63 -23.11 -25.71
CA TYR A 305 -4.75 -22.61 -24.92
C TYR A 305 -5.53 -23.72 -24.22
N ARG A 306 -5.84 -24.82 -24.93
CA ARG A 306 -6.52 -25.98 -24.33
C ARG A 306 -5.70 -26.60 -23.21
N MET A 307 -4.40 -26.75 -23.42
CA MET A 307 -3.49 -27.33 -22.42
C MET A 307 -3.38 -26.45 -21.17
N ILE A 308 -3.25 -25.13 -21.35
CA ILE A 308 -3.17 -24.19 -20.23
C ILE A 308 -4.48 -24.18 -19.46
N LYS A 309 -5.62 -24.04 -20.16
CA LYS A 309 -6.94 -23.98 -19.54
C LYS A 309 -7.30 -25.25 -18.75
N ALA A 310 -6.81 -26.41 -19.19
CA ALA A 310 -7.04 -27.68 -18.50
C ALA A 310 -6.29 -27.81 -17.16
N LYS A 311 -5.23 -27.02 -16.94
CA LYS A 311 -4.32 -27.18 -15.81
C LYS A 311 -4.17 -25.94 -14.93
N TYR A 312 -4.38 -24.77 -15.51
CA TYR A 312 -4.13 -23.49 -14.89
C TYR A 312 -5.30 -22.55 -15.11
N LYS A 313 -5.53 -21.70 -14.12
CA LYS A 313 -6.39 -20.55 -14.24
C LYS A 313 -5.75 -19.54 -15.21
N ILE A 314 -6.51 -19.08 -16.20
CA ILE A 314 -6.03 -18.08 -17.16
C ILE A 314 -6.16 -16.70 -16.53
N CYS A 315 -5.01 -16.11 -16.24
CA CYS A 315 -4.85 -14.81 -15.59
C CYS A 315 -3.60 -14.07 -16.14
N CYS A 316 -3.38 -12.82 -15.73
CA CYS A 316 -2.25 -12.01 -16.16
C CYS A 316 -0.90 -12.68 -15.82
N SER A 317 -0.77 -13.38 -14.69
CA SER A 317 0.45 -14.11 -14.34
C SER A 317 0.72 -15.28 -15.30
N THR A 318 -0.31 -16.08 -15.62
CA THR A 318 -0.20 -17.16 -16.61
C THR A 318 0.16 -16.62 -18.00
N LEU A 319 -0.41 -15.48 -18.41
CA LEU A 319 -0.05 -14.84 -19.68
C LEU A 319 1.38 -14.30 -19.70
N ARG A 320 1.86 -13.70 -18.61
CA ARG A 320 3.28 -13.27 -18.51
C ARG A 320 4.23 -14.45 -18.58
N ALA A 321 3.90 -15.56 -17.91
CA ALA A 321 4.70 -16.78 -17.96
C ALA A 321 4.79 -17.35 -19.39
N THR A 322 3.66 -17.45 -20.08
CA THR A 322 3.62 -17.95 -21.47
C THR A 322 4.27 -17.00 -22.47
N ALA A 323 4.15 -15.69 -22.28
CA ALA A 323 4.88 -14.69 -23.06
C ALA A 323 6.39 -14.80 -22.85
N ALA A 324 6.83 -15.01 -21.60
CA ALA A 324 8.24 -15.24 -21.27
C ALA A 324 8.74 -16.52 -21.95
N LEU A 325 8.00 -17.63 -21.89
CA LEU A 325 8.35 -18.87 -22.59
C LEU A 325 8.61 -18.63 -24.09
N LYS A 326 7.73 -17.88 -24.75
CA LYS A 326 7.89 -17.54 -26.18
C LYS A 326 9.08 -16.64 -26.43
N LYS A 327 9.27 -15.59 -25.61
CA LYS A 327 10.45 -14.71 -25.67
C LYS A 327 11.76 -15.50 -25.57
N TYR A 328 11.79 -16.49 -24.68
CA TYR A 328 12.97 -17.32 -24.44
C TYR A 328 13.05 -18.53 -25.40
N GLY A 329 12.10 -18.73 -26.32
CA GLY A 329 12.11 -19.87 -27.24
C GLY A 329 12.00 -21.23 -26.53
N CYS A 330 11.31 -21.26 -25.39
CA CYS A 330 11.09 -22.48 -24.61
C CYS A 330 9.83 -23.21 -25.08
N LYS A 331 9.84 -24.55 -25.02
CA LYS A 331 8.66 -25.36 -25.33
C LYS A 331 7.54 -25.07 -24.32
N MET A 332 6.30 -24.98 -24.82
CA MET A 332 5.09 -24.85 -24.00
C MET A 332 4.79 -26.18 -23.29
N SER A 333 5.45 -26.43 -22.16
CA SER A 333 5.28 -27.60 -21.31
C SER A 333 4.98 -27.19 -19.88
N ASP A 334 4.36 -28.08 -19.12
CA ASP A 334 3.98 -27.89 -17.72
C ASP A 334 5.15 -27.39 -16.85
N LYS A 335 6.28 -28.11 -16.90
CA LYS A 335 7.52 -27.76 -16.21
C LYS A 335 8.01 -26.35 -16.55
N ASN A 336 7.97 -25.97 -17.82
CA ASN A 336 8.46 -24.68 -18.25
C ASN A 336 7.48 -23.54 -17.91
N ILE A 337 6.17 -23.79 -17.93
CA ILE A 337 5.14 -22.84 -17.48
C ILE A 337 5.35 -22.55 -15.99
N LEU A 338 5.43 -23.59 -15.15
CA LEU A 338 5.66 -23.45 -13.71
C LEU A 338 6.95 -22.67 -13.41
N PHE A 339 8.01 -22.90 -14.18
CA PHE A 339 9.28 -22.19 -14.04
C PHE A 339 9.12 -20.67 -14.16
N PHE A 340 8.45 -20.18 -15.22
CA PHE A 340 8.24 -18.73 -15.40
C PHE A 340 7.07 -18.18 -14.58
N LEU A 341 6.14 -19.03 -14.17
CA LEU A 341 5.06 -18.66 -13.28
C LEU A 341 5.62 -18.33 -11.88
N ALA A 342 6.62 -19.07 -11.40
CA ALA A 342 7.31 -18.76 -10.15
C ALA A 342 7.88 -17.32 -10.12
N PHE A 343 8.28 -16.78 -11.27
CA PHE A 343 8.82 -15.41 -11.34
C PHE A 343 7.73 -14.36 -11.09
N GLN A 344 6.45 -14.70 -11.26
CA GLN A 344 5.35 -13.76 -11.03
C GLN A 344 5.04 -13.57 -9.54
N TYR A 345 5.56 -14.45 -8.69
CA TYR A 345 5.32 -14.46 -7.25
C TYR A 345 6.56 -14.15 -6.41
N THR A 346 7.69 -13.79 -7.04
CA THR A 346 8.87 -13.30 -6.34
C THR A 346 8.88 -11.79 -6.24
N TRP A 347 9.50 -11.27 -5.18
CA TRP A 347 9.73 -9.83 -4.98
C TRP A 347 10.69 -9.21 -6.00
N SER A 348 11.48 -10.02 -6.71
CA SER A 348 12.52 -9.53 -7.64
C SER A 348 12.53 -10.23 -9.01
N PRO A 349 11.42 -10.14 -9.79
CA PRO A 349 11.31 -10.81 -11.09
C PRO A 349 12.40 -10.37 -12.07
N GLN A 350 12.76 -9.07 -12.10
CA GLN A 350 13.83 -8.61 -13.00
C GLN A 350 15.19 -9.22 -12.67
N LYS A 351 15.49 -9.47 -11.38
CA LYS A 351 16.72 -10.15 -10.95
C LYS A 351 16.76 -11.58 -11.51
N CYS A 352 15.63 -12.29 -11.41
CA CYS A 352 15.50 -13.65 -11.98
C CYS A 352 15.69 -13.68 -13.51
N TYR A 353 15.09 -12.73 -14.25
CA TYR A 353 15.27 -12.66 -15.70
C TYR A 353 16.72 -12.33 -16.09
N LYS A 354 17.37 -11.37 -15.42
CA LYS A 354 18.78 -11.03 -15.67
C LYS A 354 19.71 -12.21 -15.40
N ALA A 355 19.50 -12.91 -14.28
CA ALA A 355 20.21 -14.14 -13.94
C ALA A 355 20.05 -15.22 -15.02
N LEU A 356 18.82 -15.43 -15.50
CA LEU A 356 18.54 -16.37 -16.58
C LEU A 356 19.19 -15.95 -17.90
N ASP A 357 19.25 -14.65 -18.21
CA ASP A 357 19.91 -14.13 -19.41
C ASP A 357 21.41 -14.44 -19.41
N VAL A 358 22.10 -14.35 -18.27
CA VAL A 358 23.53 -14.72 -18.16
C VAL A 358 23.74 -16.21 -18.41
N LEU A 359 22.92 -17.08 -17.81
CA LEU A 359 22.99 -18.53 -18.07
C LEU A 359 22.81 -18.84 -19.56
N ARG A 360 21.94 -18.09 -20.25
CA ARG A 360 21.64 -18.27 -21.66
C ARG A 360 22.73 -17.83 -22.63
N GLN A 361 23.70 -17.04 -22.19
CA GLN A 361 24.89 -16.76 -23.00
C GLN A 361 25.73 -18.04 -23.20
N ASN A 362 25.62 -18.99 -22.26
CA ASN A 362 26.41 -20.22 -22.24
C ASN A 362 25.57 -21.51 -22.44
N LEU A 363 24.25 -21.43 -22.30
CA LEU A 363 23.33 -22.57 -22.36
C LEU A 363 22.15 -22.31 -23.29
N SER A 364 21.69 -23.38 -23.96
CA SER A 364 20.42 -23.33 -24.67
C SER A 364 19.25 -23.09 -23.70
N PRO A 365 18.10 -22.57 -24.17
CA PRO A 365 16.94 -22.24 -23.32
C PRO A 365 16.56 -23.35 -22.33
N GLN A 366 16.43 -24.58 -22.84
CA GLN A 366 16.02 -25.72 -22.03
C GLN A 366 17.13 -26.19 -21.08
N LYS A 367 18.39 -26.10 -21.49
CA LYS A 367 19.54 -26.44 -20.63
C LYS A 367 19.65 -25.46 -19.46
N ALA A 368 19.41 -24.16 -19.66
CA ALA A 368 19.37 -23.17 -18.59
C ALA A 368 18.26 -23.48 -17.58
N ILE A 369 17.03 -23.72 -18.04
CA ILE A 369 15.90 -24.10 -17.17
C ILE A 369 16.20 -25.40 -16.41
N ASN A 370 16.76 -26.40 -17.08
CA ASN A 370 17.11 -27.68 -16.45
C ASN A 370 18.23 -27.52 -15.42
N TRP A 371 19.21 -26.65 -15.68
CA TRP A 371 20.26 -26.33 -14.71
C TRP A 371 19.66 -25.71 -13.46
N VAL A 372 18.83 -24.66 -13.60
CA VAL A 372 18.17 -24.00 -12.45
C VAL A 372 17.31 -24.98 -11.66
N ASN A 373 16.49 -25.80 -12.35
CA ASN A 373 15.64 -26.78 -11.69
C ASN A 373 16.45 -27.90 -10.98
N ARG A 374 17.63 -28.26 -11.49
CA ARG A 374 18.51 -29.22 -10.81
C ARG A 374 19.06 -28.63 -9.51
N GLN A 375 19.47 -27.37 -9.53
CA GLN A 375 19.93 -26.68 -8.31
C GLN A 375 18.81 -26.52 -7.28
N ALA A 376 17.54 -26.43 -7.72
CA ALA A 376 16.39 -26.19 -6.83
C ALA A 376 16.23 -27.22 -5.70
N ALA A 377 16.74 -28.45 -5.84
CA ALA A 377 16.76 -29.43 -4.75
C ALA A 377 17.47 -28.91 -3.48
N GLY A 378 18.46 -28.03 -3.63
CA GLY A 378 19.18 -27.39 -2.52
C GLY A 378 18.61 -26.04 -2.05
N TYR A 379 17.55 -25.54 -2.71
CA TYR A 379 17.06 -24.14 -2.58
C TYR A 379 15.53 -23.99 -2.48
N GLY A 380 14.77 -25.06 -2.70
CA GLY A 380 13.31 -25.10 -2.69
C GLY A 380 12.67 -24.61 -3.99
N THR A 381 13.04 -23.42 -4.49
CA THR A 381 12.39 -22.82 -5.67
C THR A 381 13.39 -22.33 -6.73
N PRO A 382 13.01 -22.31 -8.03
CA PRO A 382 13.82 -21.73 -9.09
C PRO A 382 14.19 -20.25 -8.87
N THR A 383 13.31 -19.49 -8.22
CA THR A 383 13.55 -18.07 -7.92
C THR A 383 14.64 -17.88 -6.86
N ASN A 384 14.69 -18.75 -5.84
CA ASN A 384 15.75 -18.73 -4.84
C ASN A 384 17.11 -19.06 -5.49
N VAL A 385 17.16 -20.09 -6.34
CA VAL A 385 18.36 -20.43 -7.12
C VAL A 385 18.85 -19.23 -7.92
N LEU A 386 17.96 -18.53 -8.63
CA LEU A 386 18.35 -17.39 -9.46
C LEU A 386 18.76 -16.17 -8.65
N SER A 387 18.20 -15.98 -7.45
CA SER A 387 18.65 -14.93 -6.54
C SER A 387 20.08 -15.20 -6.06
N ASP A 388 20.33 -16.39 -5.50
CA ASP A 388 21.67 -16.81 -5.05
C ASP A 388 22.66 -16.83 -6.21
N TYR A 389 22.23 -17.24 -7.41
CA TYR A 389 23.08 -17.21 -8.59
C TYR A 389 23.49 -15.78 -8.96
N SER A 390 22.57 -14.83 -8.87
CA SER A 390 22.92 -13.42 -9.07
C SER A 390 23.88 -12.89 -8.00
N ASP A 391 23.77 -13.35 -6.75
CA ASP A 391 24.67 -12.96 -5.67
C ASP A 391 26.06 -13.60 -5.86
N TYR A 392 26.09 -14.88 -6.24
CA TYR A 392 27.31 -15.58 -6.68
C TYR A 392 28.01 -14.85 -7.84
N LEU A 393 27.28 -14.39 -8.86
CA LEU A 393 27.88 -13.62 -9.96
C LEU A 393 28.51 -12.30 -9.47
N ASP A 394 27.90 -11.64 -8.49
CA ASP A 394 28.50 -10.46 -7.86
C ASP A 394 29.80 -10.81 -7.10
N GLN A 395 29.77 -11.92 -6.35
CA GLN A 395 30.95 -12.42 -5.62
C GLN A 395 32.09 -12.77 -6.57
N CYS A 396 31.80 -13.43 -7.69
CA CYS A 396 32.77 -13.71 -8.74
C CYS A 396 33.45 -12.41 -9.23
N ARG A 397 32.68 -11.36 -9.54
CA ARG A 397 33.25 -10.08 -9.97
C ARG A 397 34.14 -9.45 -8.90
N ARG A 398 33.72 -9.48 -7.64
CA ARG A 398 34.51 -8.97 -6.50
C ARG A 398 35.79 -9.75 -6.24
N LEU A 399 35.80 -11.04 -6.59
CA LEU A 399 36.97 -11.91 -6.53
C LEU A 399 37.84 -11.84 -7.79
N GLY A 400 37.44 -11.07 -8.81
CA GLY A 400 38.18 -10.93 -10.08
C GLY A 400 38.00 -12.11 -11.04
N LEU A 401 36.97 -12.95 -10.85
CA LEU A 401 36.65 -14.06 -11.74
C LEU A 401 35.86 -13.57 -12.96
N ASP A 402 36.25 -14.04 -14.14
CA ASP A 402 35.54 -13.73 -15.39
C ASP A 402 34.22 -14.52 -15.47
N VAL A 403 33.12 -13.83 -15.25
CA VAL A 403 31.76 -14.38 -15.30
C VAL A 403 31.28 -14.79 -16.69
N ASN A 404 32.04 -14.49 -17.75
CA ASN A 404 31.73 -14.96 -19.10
C ASN A 404 32.32 -16.34 -19.39
N ARG A 405 33.30 -16.79 -18.60
CA ARG A 405 33.83 -18.17 -18.70
C ARG A 405 32.75 -19.15 -18.29
N LYS A 406 32.51 -20.16 -19.12
CA LYS A 406 31.42 -21.12 -18.94
C LYS A 406 31.46 -21.83 -17.59
N GLU A 407 32.64 -22.16 -17.10
CA GLU A 407 32.86 -22.85 -15.82
C GLU A 407 32.46 -21.97 -14.63
N VAL A 408 32.63 -20.65 -14.76
CA VAL A 408 32.22 -19.66 -13.76
C VAL A 408 30.73 -19.34 -13.91
N ALA A 409 30.27 -19.13 -15.14
CA ALA A 409 28.88 -18.79 -15.45
C ALA A 409 27.90 -19.93 -15.15
N VAL A 410 28.32 -21.19 -15.27
CA VAL A 410 27.45 -22.36 -15.09
C VAL A 410 28.06 -23.28 -14.02
N PRO A 411 28.06 -22.87 -12.74
CA PRO A 411 28.67 -23.66 -11.68
C PRO A 411 27.95 -25.00 -11.52
N GLN A 412 28.70 -26.07 -11.22
CA GLN A 412 28.09 -27.38 -10.96
C GLN A 412 27.32 -27.40 -9.65
N ASN A 413 27.90 -26.83 -8.59
CA ASN A 413 27.29 -26.72 -7.27
C ASN A 413 27.29 -25.25 -6.84
N LEU A 414 26.18 -24.57 -7.14
CA LEU A 414 26.02 -23.14 -6.87
C LEU A 414 26.13 -22.84 -5.36
N ARG A 415 25.52 -23.69 -4.53
CA ARG A 415 25.39 -23.45 -3.09
C ARG A 415 26.72 -23.46 -2.38
N ASP A 416 27.55 -24.44 -2.69
CA ASP A 416 28.87 -24.55 -2.06
C ASP A 416 29.80 -23.43 -2.52
N LEU A 417 29.79 -23.08 -3.81
CA LEU A 417 30.60 -21.98 -4.32
C LEU A 417 30.14 -20.62 -3.78
N HIS A 418 28.83 -20.37 -3.72
CA HIS A 418 28.27 -19.15 -3.12
C HIS A 418 28.69 -19.03 -1.65
N ARG A 419 28.60 -20.12 -0.87
CA ARG A 419 29.06 -20.14 0.53
C ARG A 419 30.57 -19.87 0.64
N GLN A 420 31.38 -20.61 -0.11
CA GLN A 420 32.84 -20.48 -0.09
C GLN A 420 33.29 -19.05 -0.45
N TYR A 421 32.68 -18.44 -1.46
CA TYR A 421 33.02 -17.07 -1.87
C TYR A 421 32.51 -16.03 -0.88
N SER A 422 31.37 -16.27 -0.23
CA SER A 422 30.90 -15.43 0.90
C SER A 422 31.89 -15.43 2.05
N GLU A 423 32.38 -16.62 2.43
CA GLU A 423 33.39 -16.80 3.49
C GLU A 423 34.71 -16.12 3.12
N GLU A 424 35.20 -16.30 1.89
CA GLU A 424 36.43 -15.69 1.40
C GLU A 424 36.35 -14.16 1.35
N LEU A 425 35.23 -13.60 0.86
CA LEU A 425 35.04 -12.14 0.85
C LEU A 425 34.94 -11.57 2.26
N THR A 426 34.32 -12.30 3.19
CA THR A 426 34.24 -11.93 4.60
C THR A 426 35.63 -11.96 5.24
N ARG A 427 36.43 -13.01 4.97
CA ARG A 427 37.82 -13.12 5.42
C ARG A 427 38.66 -11.96 4.91
N ARG A 428 38.64 -11.66 3.60
CA ARG A 428 39.35 -10.51 3.01
C ARG A 428 38.93 -9.17 3.64
N ALA A 429 37.63 -8.99 3.87
CA ALA A 429 37.11 -7.78 4.51
C ALA A 429 37.60 -7.65 5.95
N ASN A 430 37.58 -8.74 6.72
CA ASN A 430 38.07 -8.76 8.10
C ASN A 430 39.58 -8.55 8.18
N GLU A 431 40.36 -9.17 7.30
CA GLU A 431 41.82 -8.95 7.21
C GLU A 431 42.15 -7.50 6.83
N LYS A 432 41.40 -6.92 5.89
CA LYS A 432 41.55 -5.51 5.52
C LYS A 432 41.25 -4.60 6.71
N LYS A 433 40.13 -4.83 7.40
CA LYS A 433 39.77 -4.08 8.62
C LYS A 433 40.83 -4.23 9.71
N ALA A 434 41.34 -5.44 9.94
CA ALA A 434 42.38 -5.70 10.93
C ALA A 434 43.69 -5.00 10.56
N LYS A 435 44.09 -4.98 9.29
CA LYS A 435 45.27 -4.23 8.80
C LYS A 435 45.08 -2.72 8.97
N GLU A 436 43.95 -2.18 8.55
CA GLU A 436 43.62 -0.76 8.71
C GLU A 436 43.61 -0.35 10.19
N GLN A 437 43.01 -1.16 11.06
CA GLN A 437 43.01 -0.93 12.51
C GLN A 437 44.41 -1.05 13.11
N ALA A 438 45.24 -2.01 12.67
CA ALA A 438 46.61 -2.14 13.12
C ALA A 438 47.48 -0.95 12.69
N GLU A 439 47.32 -0.45 11.48
CA GLU A 439 48.00 0.76 10.99
C GLU A 439 47.58 2.00 11.78
N ARG A 440 46.29 2.16 12.02
CA ARG A 440 45.74 3.22 12.87
C ARG A 440 46.28 3.14 14.30
N SER A 441 46.32 1.96 14.90
CA SER A 441 46.89 1.75 16.24
C SER A 441 48.39 2.05 16.28
N LYS A 442 49.16 1.71 15.24
CA LYS A 442 50.58 2.10 15.11
C LYS A 442 50.76 3.61 15.06
N LYS A 443 49.89 4.35 14.37
CA LYS A 443 49.91 5.82 14.34
C LYS A 443 49.64 6.38 15.74
N LEU A 444 48.58 5.90 16.41
CA LEU A 444 48.28 6.31 17.78
C LEU A 444 49.46 6.02 18.72
N ALA A 445 50.08 4.84 18.65
CA ALA A 445 51.21 4.48 19.51
C ALA A 445 52.41 5.45 19.36
N LYS A 446 52.66 5.96 18.14
CA LYS A 446 53.70 6.99 17.90
C LYS A 446 53.33 8.34 18.51
N ASP A 447 52.05 8.69 18.52
CA ASP A 447 51.55 9.96 19.08
C ASP A 447 51.30 9.88 20.59
N LEU A 448 51.11 8.69 21.15
CA LEU A 448 50.75 8.47 22.55
C LEU A 448 51.71 9.13 23.54
N PRO A 449 53.06 9.11 23.36
CA PRO A 449 53.97 9.87 24.21
C PRO A 449 53.70 11.38 24.21
N LYS A 450 53.35 11.96 23.04
CA LYS A 450 53.00 13.39 22.94
C LYS A 450 51.66 13.66 23.62
N LEU A 451 50.69 12.75 23.50
CA LEU A 451 49.39 12.87 24.17
C LEU A 451 49.54 12.76 25.68
N LYS A 452 50.33 11.80 26.17
CA LYS A 452 50.67 11.67 27.59
C LYS A 452 51.32 12.96 28.10
N ARG A 453 52.33 13.51 27.41
CA ARG A 453 52.94 14.80 27.80
C ARG A 453 51.96 15.98 27.77
N LYS A 454 51.05 16.01 26.79
CA LYS A 454 50.10 17.11 26.60
C LYS A 454 49.00 17.09 27.65
N TYR A 455 48.46 15.91 27.94
CA TYR A 455 47.23 15.77 28.73
C TYR A 455 47.48 15.27 30.15
N ALA A 456 48.61 14.62 30.46
CA ALA A 456 48.86 14.14 31.82
C ALA A 456 48.88 15.31 32.82
N TYR A 457 48.10 15.13 33.88
CA TYR A 457 47.96 16.05 34.99
C TYR A 457 47.47 15.25 36.19
N ALA A 458 47.99 15.58 37.37
CA ALA A 458 47.65 14.93 38.61
C ALA A 458 47.50 15.99 39.71
N SER A 459 46.41 15.93 40.46
CA SER A 459 46.10 16.84 41.56
C SER A 459 45.00 16.23 42.43
N SER A 460 44.97 16.57 43.72
CA SER A 460 43.88 16.21 44.65
C SER A 460 43.50 14.71 44.63
N GLY A 461 44.50 13.82 44.55
CA GLY A 461 44.28 12.36 44.53
C GLY A 461 43.72 11.79 43.23
N LEU A 462 43.57 12.61 42.17
CA LEU A 462 43.14 12.21 40.84
C LEU A 462 44.25 12.42 39.81
N PHE A 463 44.19 11.71 38.69
CA PHE A 463 45.00 11.98 37.51
C PHE A 463 44.22 11.69 36.22
N ILE A 464 44.65 12.31 35.12
CA ILE A 464 44.08 12.09 33.78
C ILE A 464 45.15 11.60 32.80
N ARG A 465 44.78 10.63 31.97
CA ARG A 465 45.63 10.08 30.90
C ARG A 465 44.85 9.86 29.62
N PRO A 466 45.47 9.94 28.43
CA PRO A 466 44.83 9.48 27.20
C PRO A 466 44.60 7.96 27.22
N ALA A 467 43.59 7.51 26.49
CA ALA A 467 43.40 6.09 26.19
C ALA A 467 44.58 5.56 25.37
N GLU A 468 45.09 4.39 25.70
CA GLU A 468 46.34 3.88 25.10
C GLU A 468 46.11 3.15 23.77
N GLY A 469 44.88 2.73 23.50
CA GLY A 469 44.50 2.08 22.26
C GLY A 469 43.11 1.44 22.31
N PRO A 470 42.74 0.66 21.29
CA PRO A 470 41.42 0.03 21.19
C PRO A 470 41.10 -0.90 22.36
N GLU A 471 42.08 -1.65 22.87
CA GLU A 471 41.88 -2.55 24.01
C GLU A 471 41.58 -1.79 25.31
N ASP A 472 42.20 -0.63 25.50
CA ASP A 472 41.99 0.23 26.67
C ASP A 472 40.58 0.86 26.63
N LEU A 473 40.11 1.26 25.44
CA LEU A 473 38.73 1.68 25.21
C LEU A 473 37.72 0.54 25.44
N LEU A 474 38.06 -0.69 25.02
CA LEU A 474 37.21 -1.87 25.24
C LEU A 474 37.06 -2.17 26.74
N LYS A 475 38.19 -2.20 27.47
CA LYS A 475 38.20 -2.41 28.93
C LYS A 475 37.40 -1.33 29.65
N GLU A 476 37.59 -0.06 29.28
CA GLU A 476 36.81 1.05 29.84
C GLU A 476 35.31 0.87 29.60
N GLY A 477 34.91 0.59 28.35
CA GLY A 477 33.51 0.44 27.98
C GLY A 477 32.81 -0.71 28.71
N CYS A 478 33.50 -1.85 28.85
CA CYS A 478 33.01 -2.99 29.63
C CYS A 478 32.88 -2.66 31.12
N ALA A 479 33.88 -2.01 31.71
CA ALA A 479 33.89 -1.72 33.15
C ALA A 479 32.88 -0.64 33.56
N GLN A 480 32.61 0.34 32.69
CA GLN A 480 31.72 1.47 32.95
C GLN A 480 30.31 1.28 32.36
N HIS A 481 30.04 0.12 31.74
CA HIS A 481 28.82 -0.15 30.98
C HIS A 481 28.43 0.98 30.02
N ASN A 482 29.42 1.52 29.29
CA ASN A 482 29.25 2.63 28.36
C ASN A 482 29.69 2.28 26.93
N CYS A 483 29.34 3.13 25.96
CA CYS A 483 29.60 2.87 24.54
C CYS A 483 30.94 3.45 24.03
N VAL A 484 31.92 3.68 24.91
CA VAL A 484 33.16 4.36 24.51
C VAL A 484 33.91 3.59 23.40
N TYR A 485 33.94 2.26 23.47
CA TYR A 485 34.60 1.42 22.47
C TYR A 485 33.90 1.48 21.10
N SER A 486 32.60 1.20 21.04
CA SER A 486 31.86 1.09 19.79
C SER A 486 31.68 2.43 19.07
N CYS A 487 31.56 3.54 19.80
CA CYS A 487 31.30 4.85 19.21
C CYS A 487 32.58 5.63 18.86
N TYR A 488 33.67 5.44 19.59
CA TYR A 488 34.83 6.35 19.52
C TYR A 488 36.13 5.71 19.06
N THR A 489 36.24 4.38 18.95
CA THR A 489 37.52 3.73 18.57
C THR A 489 38.08 4.26 17.25
N GLU A 490 37.30 4.25 16.16
CA GLU A 490 37.80 4.76 14.86
C GLU A 490 38.09 6.26 14.89
N GLN A 491 37.23 7.05 15.54
CA GLN A 491 37.40 8.51 15.61
C GLN A 491 38.64 8.90 16.42
N TYR A 492 38.90 8.19 17.52
CA TYR A 492 40.07 8.40 18.36
C TYR A 492 41.36 8.00 17.64
N LEU A 493 41.34 6.82 17.01
CA LEU A 493 42.45 6.31 16.21
C LEU A 493 42.80 7.21 15.01
N ASP A 494 41.79 7.81 14.37
CA ASP A 494 41.96 8.80 13.29
C ASP A 494 42.29 10.21 13.81
N ARG A 495 42.47 10.40 15.11
CA ARG A 495 42.77 11.70 15.76
C ARG A 495 41.70 12.77 15.55
N LYS A 496 40.45 12.37 15.29
CA LYS A 496 39.29 13.28 15.14
C LYS A 496 38.70 13.75 16.47
N THR A 497 38.99 13.01 17.54
CA THR A 497 38.63 13.33 18.93
C THR A 497 39.69 12.74 19.85
N ASP A 498 39.79 13.24 21.09
CA ASP A 498 40.64 12.67 22.13
C ASP A 498 39.77 12.00 23.20
N ILE A 499 40.05 10.73 23.50
CA ILE A 499 39.43 10.02 24.63
C ILE A 499 40.45 9.94 25.75
N LEU A 500 40.08 10.48 26.90
CA LEU A 500 40.90 10.56 28.10
C LEU A 500 40.19 9.89 29.27
N PHE A 501 40.95 9.36 30.20
CA PHE A 501 40.45 8.69 31.39
C PHE A 501 40.95 9.40 32.63
N VAL A 502 40.01 9.77 33.50
CA VAL A 502 40.30 10.21 34.86
C VAL A 502 40.28 8.99 35.76
N ARG A 503 41.26 8.92 36.67
CA ARG A 503 41.51 7.80 37.59
C ARG A 503 41.84 8.34 38.98
N LYS A 504 41.58 7.51 39.99
CA LYS A 504 42.06 7.77 41.36
C LYS A 504 43.51 7.33 41.47
N GLN A 505 44.35 8.13 42.12
CA GLN A 505 45.75 7.80 42.35
C GLN A 505 45.90 6.57 43.26
N SER A 506 44.95 6.35 44.18
CA SER A 506 44.91 5.16 45.02
C SER A 506 44.65 3.86 44.24
N ASN A 507 43.86 3.93 43.16
CA ASN A 507 43.48 2.78 42.33
C ASN A 507 43.62 3.15 40.83
N PRO A 508 44.86 3.23 40.30
CA PRO A 508 45.11 3.77 38.96
C PRO A 508 44.53 2.93 37.81
N ASP A 509 44.36 1.64 38.02
CA ASP A 509 43.84 0.69 37.01
C ASP A 509 42.32 0.59 37.01
N GLN A 510 41.64 1.12 38.04
CA GLN A 510 40.18 1.05 38.15
C GLN A 510 39.51 2.17 37.38
N SER A 511 38.57 1.82 36.51
CA SER A 511 37.76 2.78 35.75
C SER A 511 37.02 3.75 36.67
N TYR A 512 37.04 5.05 36.34
CA TYR A 512 36.38 6.07 37.16
C TYR A 512 35.58 7.06 36.32
N VAL A 513 36.20 7.84 35.44
CA VAL A 513 35.48 8.73 34.50
C VAL A 513 36.14 8.71 33.12
N THR A 514 35.31 8.66 32.08
CA THR A 514 35.69 8.80 30.68
C THR A 514 35.40 10.23 30.18
N VAL A 515 36.35 10.84 29.47
CA VAL A 515 36.26 12.20 28.93
C VAL A 515 36.47 12.18 27.43
N GLU A 516 35.52 12.74 26.68
CA GLU A 516 35.72 13.11 25.28
C GLU A 516 36.16 14.58 25.21
N PHE A 517 37.34 14.81 24.64
CA PHE A 517 37.92 16.13 24.46
C PHE A 517 38.17 16.41 22.98
N LYS A 518 37.63 17.53 22.47
CA LYS A 518 37.72 17.88 21.05
C LYS A 518 37.89 19.38 20.88
N ASN A 519 38.83 19.78 20.03
CA ASN A 519 39.09 21.19 19.69
C ASN A 519 39.30 22.13 20.89
N GLY A 520 39.86 21.62 22.00
CA GLY A 520 40.12 22.43 23.20
C GLY A 520 38.96 22.50 24.19
N ALA A 521 37.87 21.76 23.96
CA ALA A 521 36.70 21.71 24.82
C ALA A 521 36.39 20.27 25.26
N VAL A 522 35.84 20.13 26.46
CA VAL A 522 35.24 18.87 26.94
C VAL A 522 33.86 18.74 26.31
N ILE A 523 33.65 17.71 25.50
CA ILE A 523 32.37 17.41 24.86
C ILE A 523 31.52 16.54 25.79
N GLN A 524 32.15 15.53 26.39
CA GLN A 524 31.51 14.62 27.34
C GLN A 524 32.46 14.30 28.50
N CYS A 525 31.90 14.17 29.70
CA CYS A 525 32.60 13.75 30.91
C CYS A 525 31.64 12.86 31.72
N ARG A 526 31.81 11.55 31.62
CA ARG A 526 30.82 10.55 32.06
C ARG A 526 31.45 9.47 32.93
N ALA A 527 30.75 9.12 34.01
CA ALA A 527 31.06 7.99 34.87
C ALA A 527 30.26 6.75 34.43
N ASP A 528 30.28 5.73 35.27
CA ASP A 528 29.55 4.46 35.12
C ASP A 528 28.08 4.67 34.67
N HIS A 529 27.61 3.83 33.76
CA HIS A 529 26.28 3.89 33.14
C HIS A 529 25.92 5.27 32.56
N ASN A 530 26.89 5.98 31.98
CA ASN A 530 26.75 7.34 31.43
C ASN A 530 26.29 8.40 32.45
N ARG A 531 26.47 8.15 33.75
CA ARG A 531 26.13 9.12 34.80
C ARG A 531 27.03 10.37 34.70
N PRO A 532 26.58 11.54 35.20
CA PRO A 532 27.42 12.71 35.32
C PRO A 532 28.69 12.42 36.14
N ALA A 533 29.79 13.09 35.81
CA ALA A 533 31.02 12.98 36.59
C ALA A 533 30.79 13.48 38.04
N PRO A 534 31.36 12.79 39.06
CA PRO A 534 31.21 13.21 40.44
C PRO A 534 31.86 14.58 40.73
N PRO A 535 31.48 15.29 41.82
CA PRO A 535 31.91 16.66 42.07
C PRO A 535 33.43 16.86 42.16
N ASP A 536 34.15 15.92 42.76
CA ASP A 536 35.62 15.92 42.84
C ASP A 536 36.28 15.88 41.45
N VAL A 537 35.67 15.17 40.50
CA VAL A 537 36.11 15.17 39.10
C VAL A 537 35.79 16.49 38.40
N GLN A 538 34.68 17.15 38.72
CA GLN A 538 34.33 18.44 38.11
C GLN A 538 35.36 19.53 38.46
N GLU A 539 35.74 19.62 39.74
CA GLU A 539 36.79 20.54 40.20
C GLU A 539 38.14 20.20 39.57
N PHE A 540 38.50 18.91 39.54
CA PHE A 540 39.72 18.43 38.89
C PHE A 540 39.77 18.79 37.40
N MET A 541 38.66 18.65 36.67
CA MET A 541 38.59 18.98 35.24
C MET A 541 38.74 20.48 34.98
N GLN A 542 38.25 21.35 35.87
CA GLN A 542 38.48 22.80 35.77
C GLN A 542 39.97 23.13 35.96
N ALA A 543 40.61 22.55 36.96
CA ALA A 543 42.05 22.71 37.20
C ALA A 543 42.88 22.20 36.00
N TRP A 544 42.51 21.05 35.43
CA TRP A 544 43.15 20.51 34.25
C TRP A 544 43.01 21.40 33.01
N LEU A 545 41.82 21.96 32.76
CA LEU A 545 41.60 22.91 31.66
C LEU A 545 42.42 24.20 31.83
N ALA A 546 42.57 24.70 33.06
CA ALA A 546 43.44 25.83 33.36
C ALA A 546 44.92 25.51 33.10
N TYR A 547 45.37 24.31 33.52
CA TYR A 547 46.71 23.80 33.21
C TYR A 547 46.95 23.71 31.70
N LEU A 548 46.00 23.19 30.91
CA LEU A 548 46.14 23.14 29.46
C LEU A 548 46.25 24.53 28.83
N LYS A 549 45.55 25.54 29.37
CA LYS A 549 45.63 26.93 28.89
C LYS A 549 46.98 27.58 29.25
N SER A 550 47.49 27.37 30.46
CA SER A 550 48.78 27.94 30.88
C SER A 550 49.95 27.31 30.12
N ASN A 551 49.95 25.99 29.97
CA ASN A 551 50.99 25.23 29.26
C ASN A 551 51.01 25.52 27.73
N ARG A 552 49.92 26.08 27.19
CA ARG A 552 49.82 26.56 25.80
C ARG A 552 50.41 27.96 25.63
N LYS A 553 50.34 28.83 26.65
CA LYS A 553 50.97 30.16 26.65
C LYS A 553 52.49 30.07 26.77
N THR A 554 53.02 29.15 27.57
CA THR A 554 54.48 28.96 27.74
C THR A 554 55.17 28.45 26.47
N LYS A 555 54.47 27.70 25.60
CA LYS A 555 54.97 27.20 24.31
C LYS A 555 54.77 28.15 23.12
N ALA A 556 54.01 29.22 23.27
CA ALA A 556 53.80 30.23 22.22
C ALA A 556 54.77 31.42 22.34
N VAL A 557 55.56 31.45 23.43
CA VAL A 557 56.54 32.50 23.77
C VAL A 557 57.98 31.96 23.69
N SER A 558 58.15 30.67 23.39
CA SER A 558 59.41 29.97 23.08
C SER A 558 59.44 29.56 21.62
#